data_AF-A0A7W1H6D2-F1
#
_entry.id   AF-A0A7W1H6D2-F1
#
_cell.length_a   1.000
_cell.length_b   1.000
_cell.length_c   1.000
_cell.angle_alpha   90.00
_cell.angle_beta   90.00
_cell.angle_gamma   90.00
#
_symmetry.space_group_name_H-M   'P 1'
#
loop_
_entity.id
_entity.type
_entity.pdbx_description
1 polymer ?
#
loop_
_entity_poly.entity_id
_entity_poly.type
_entity_poly.pdbx_seq_one_letter_code
_entity_poly.pdbx_strand_id
1 'polypeptide(L)'
;MDWRVFLTTFGVIFLAEMGDKTQLAAMTMAAQSKRPWAVFFGSALALTAVSAIGVVVGSVVGNYIPLIWIKRAAAVAFIVIGVLILMDKF
;
A
#
# COMPACT_ATOMS: atom_id res chain seq x y z
N MET A 1 -20.39 -3.27 12.77
CA MET A 1 -19.49 -3.51 11.63
C MET A 1 -20.28 -3.24 10.37
N ASP A 2 -20.01 -2.14 9.68
CA ASP A 2 -20.61 -1.87 8.37
C ASP A 2 -20.01 -2.83 7.34
N TRP A 3 -20.65 -4.00 7.16
CA TRP A 3 -20.20 -5.04 6.24
C TRP A 3 -20.04 -4.54 4.81
N ARG A 4 -20.84 -3.53 4.43
CA ARG A 4 -20.72 -2.84 3.14
C ARG A 4 -19.38 -2.14 3.00
N VAL A 5 -18.95 -1.36 3.99
CA VAL A 5 -17.67 -0.65 3.96
C VAL A 5 -16.51 -1.64 3.94
N PHE A 6 -16.59 -2.71 4.72
CA PHE A 6 -15.57 -3.76 4.72
C PHE A 6 -15.39 -4.39 3.33
N LEU A 7 -16.49 -4.85 2.71
CA LEU A 7 -16.43 -5.51 1.40
C LEU A 7 -15.99 -4.56 0.28
N THR A 8 -16.46 -3.30 0.28
CA THR A 8 -16.07 -2.34 -0.75
C THR A 8 -14.61 -1.93 -0.60
N THR A 9 -14.14 -1.63 0.61
CA THR A 9 -12.74 -1.31 0.86
C THR A 9 -11.83 -2.50 0.53
N PHE A 10 -12.21 -3.72 0.95
CA PHE A 10 -11.47 -4.92 0.61
C PHE A 10 -11.40 -5.12 -0.91
N GLY A 11 -12.52 -5.05 -1.61
CA GLY A 11 -12.55 -5.26 -3.06
C GLY A 11 -11.75 -4.22 -3.84
N VAL A 12 -11.85 -2.95 -3.46
CA VAL A 12 -11.09 -1.86 -4.11
C VAL A 12 -9.59 -2.00 -3.85
N ILE A 13 -9.17 -2.22 -2.60
CA ILE A 13 -7.74 -2.37 -2.27
C ILE A 13 -7.19 -3.64 -2.91
N PHE A 14 -7.93 -4.76 -2.83
CA PHE A 14 -7.51 -6.01 -3.45
C PHE A 14 -7.25 -5.84 -4.95
N LEU A 15 -8.18 -5.23 -5.68
CA LEU A 15 -7.99 -4.96 -7.12
C LEU A 15 -6.85 -3.97 -7.39
N ALA A 16 -6.69 -2.95 -6.56
CA ALA A 16 -5.63 -1.96 -6.72
C ALA A 16 -4.22 -2.54 -6.49
N GLU A 17 -4.10 -3.53 -5.60
CA GLU A 17 -2.82 -4.16 -5.23
C GLU A 17 -2.49 -5.40 -6.08
N MET A 18 -3.44 -5.91 -6.89
CA MET A 18 -3.23 -7.09 -7.73
C MET A 18 -2.17 -6.85 -8.80
N GLY A 19 -1.09 -7.64 -8.76
CA GLY A 19 0.01 -7.56 -9.73
C GLY A 19 1.06 -6.49 -9.41
N ASP A 20 1.04 -5.91 -8.20
CA ASP A 20 2.07 -4.94 -7.81
C ASP A 20 3.46 -5.59 -7.64
N LYS A 21 4.50 -4.75 -7.72
CA LYS A 21 5.91 -5.10 -7.51
C LYS A 21 6.13 -5.85 -6.19
N THR A 22 5.41 -5.50 -5.13
CA THR A 22 5.49 -6.20 -3.85
C THR A 22 5.05 -7.66 -3.94
N GLN A 23 4.02 -7.97 -4.74
CA GLN A 23 3.57 -9.34 -4.98
C GLN A 23 4.59 -10.15 -5.79
N LEU A 24 5.18 -9.53 -6.82
CA LEU A 24 6.26 -10.15 -7.61
C LEU A 24 7.51 -10.43 -6.75
N ALA A 25 7.86 -9.52 -5.84
CA ALA A 25 8.94 -9.72 -4.87
C ALA A 25 8.63 -10.88 -3.91
N ALA A 26 7.39 -10.99 -3.42
CA ALA A 26 6.99 -12.10 -2.56
C ALA A 26 7.02 -13.45 -3.32
N MET A 27 6.54 -13.49 -4.57
CA MET A 27 6.57 -14.69 -5.42
C MET A 27 7.99 -15.15 -5.71
N THR A 28 8.89 -14.23 -6.07
CA THR A 28 10.30 -14.53 -6.32
C THR A 28 11.00 -15.02 -5.06
N MET A 29 10.73 -14.41 -3.90
CA MET A 29 11.26 -14.85 -2.62
C MET A 29 10.77 -16.24 -2.23
N ALA A 30 9.49 -16.55 -2.48
CA ALA A 30 8.92 -17.88 -2.27
C ALA A 30 9.58 -18.94 -3.16
N ALA A 31 9.82 -18.59 -4.44
CA ALA A 31 10.50 -19.47 -5.39
C ALA A 31 11.96 -19.75 -5.00
N GLN A 32 12.71 -18.74 -4.56
CA GLN A 32 14.12 -18.88 -4.16
C GLN A 32 14.28 -19.61 -2.83
N SER A 33 13.45 -19.30 -1.84
CA SER A 33 13.60 -19.82 -0.46
C SER A 33 13.12 -21.26 -0.30
N LYS A 34 12.36 -21.79 -1.28
CA LYS A 34 11.66 -23.09 -1.22
C LYS A 34 10.77 -23.27 0.03
N ARG A 35 10.40 -22.17 0.70
CA ARG A 35 9.61 -22.13 1.93
C ARG A 35 8.38 -21.23 1.73
N PRO A 36 7.41 -21.64 0.90
CA PRO A 36 6.29 -20.78 0.49
C PRO A 36 5.46 -20.30 1.69
N TRP A 37 5.23 -21.16 2.68
CA TRP A 37 4.44 -20.81 3.88
C TRP A 37 5.11 -19.73 4.73
N ALA A 38 6.43 -19.82 4.93
CA ALA A 38 7.16 -18.82 5.71
C ALA A 38 7.14 -17.45 5.02
N VAL A 39 7.30 -17.44 3.69
CA VAL A 39 7.22 -16.21 2.89
C VAL A 39 5.81 -15.65 2.91
N PHE A 40 4.78 -16.49 2.79
CA PHE A 40 3.38 -16.07 2.88
C PHE A 40 3.05 -15.40 4.21
N PHE A 41 3.37 -16.04 5.34
CA PHE A 41 3.09 -15.43 6.65
C PHE A 41 3.94 -14.19 6.90
N GLY A 42 5.19 -14.18 6.46
CA GLY A 42 6.07 -13.01 6.58
C GLY A 42 5.55 -11.81 5.78
N SER A 43 5.20 -12.02 4.50
CA SER A 43 4.68 -10.96 3.63
C SER A 43 3.29 -10.49 4.07
N ALA A 44 2.40 -11.40 4.48
CA ALA A 44 1.09 -11.07 4.99
C ALA A 44 1.18 -10.24 6.29
N LEU A 45 2.07 -10.62 7.21
CA LEU A 45 2.28 -9.88 8.45
C LEU A 45 2.87 -8.49 8.17
N ALA A 46 3.86 -8.40 7.28
CA ALA A 46 4.46 -7.14 6.88
C ALA A 46 3.42 -6.19 6.23
N LEU A 47 2.60 -6.71 5.30
CA LEU A 47 1.54 -5.94 4.64
C LEU A 47 0.48 -5.48 5.63
N THR A 48 0.08 -6.36 6.55
CA THR A 48 -0.91 -6.02 7.60
C THR A 48 -0.35 -4.93 8.52
N ALA A 49 0.91 -5.06 8.94
CA ALA A 49 1.56 -4.10 9.83
C ALA A 49 1.70 -2.72 9.17
N VAL A 50 2.21 -2.65 7.93
CA VAL A 50 2.36 -1.37 7.23
C VAL A 50 1.01 -0.70 6.95
N SER A 51 -0.01 -1.49 6.59
CA SER A 51 -1.37 -0.98 6.39
C SER A 51 -1.98 -0.47 7.69
N ALA A 52 -1.83 -1.21 8.79
CA ALA A 52 -2.33 -0.79 10.10
C ALA A 52 -1.66 0.51 10.56
N ILE A 53 -0.34 0.62 10.41
CA ILE A 53 0.39 1.87 10.70
C ILE A 53 -0.12 3.00 9.81
N GLY A 54 -0.28 2.77 8.51
CA GLY A 54 -0.80 3.75 7.57
C GLY A 54 -2.19 4.27 7.94
N VAL A 55 -3.11 3.37 8.33
CA VAL A 55 -4.46 3.74 8.78
C VAL A 55 -4.43 4.53 10.09
N VAL A 56 -3.63 4.10 11.06
CA VAL A 56 -3.49 4.81 12.35
C VAL A 56 -2.92 6.21 12.14
N VAL A 57 -1.81 6.33 11.42
CA VAL A 57 -1.19 7.62 11.12
C VAL A 57 -2.12 8.51 10.30
N GLY A 58 -2.75 7.96 9.25
CA GLY A 58 -3.70 8.70 8.42
C GLY A 58 -4.92 9.21 9.20
N SER A 59 -5.44 8.38 10.12
CA SER A 59 -6.53 8.75 11.02
C SER A 59 -6.11 9.90 11.96
N VAL A 60 -4.96 9.77 12.62
CA VAL A 60 -4.45 10.80 13.53
C VAL A 60 -4.23 12.10 12.78
N VAL A 61 -3.50 12.07 11.67
CA VAL A 61 -3.20 13.26 10.85
C VAL A 61 -4.48 13.91 10.31
N GLY A 62 -5.45 13.11 9.89
CA GLY A 62 -6.74 13.59 9.40
C GLY A 62 -7.57 14.36 10.44
N ASN A 63 -7.35 14.12 11.74
CA ASN A 63 -7.99 14.90 12.81
C ASN A 63 -7.38 16.29 13.00
N TYR A 64 -6.10 16.49 12.63
CA TYR A 64 -5.39 17.75 12.82
C TYR A 64 -5.24 18.58 11.54
N ILE A 65 -5.23 17.92 10.37
CA ILE A 65 -4.98 18.56 9.08
C ILE A 65 -6.22 18.43 8.19
N PRO A 66 -6.75 19.54 7.62
CA PRO A 66 -7.84 19.47 6.68
C PRO A 66 -7.50 18.58 5.48
N LEU A 67 -8.44 17.71 5.10
CA LEU A 67 -8.27 16.70 4.04
C LEU A 67 -7.81 17.29 2.69
N ILE A 68 -8.15 18.56 2.41
CA ILE A 68 -7.71 19.27 1.21
C ILE A 68 -6.19 19.40 1.12
N TRP A 69 -5.51 19.65 2.23
CA TRP A 69 -4.05 19.79 2.26
C TRP A 69 -3.36 18.44 2.09
N ILE A 70 -3.90 17.39 2.71
CA ILE A 70 -3.43 16.01 2.54
C ILE A 70 -3.52 15.60 1.06
N LYS A 71 -4.67 15.86 0.41
CA LYS A 71 -4.87 15.56 -1.01
C LYS A 71 -3.92 16.34 -1.92
N ARG A 72 -3.72 17.63 -1.66
CA ARG A 72 -2.78 18.46 -2.42
C ARG A 72 -1.34 17.97 -2.27
N ALA A 73 -0.91 17.65 -1.05
CA ALA A 73 0.42 17.11 -0.79
C ALA A 73 0.63 15.77 -1.53
N ALA A 74 -0.35 14.86 -1.47
CA ALA A 74 -0.30 13.61 -2.22
C ALA A 74 -0.21 13.86 -3.73
N ALA A 75 -1.02 14.76 -4.29
CA ALA A 75 -0.98 15.09 -5.72
C ALA A 75 0.39 15.64 -6.15
N VAL A 76 0.97 16.56 -5.38
CA VAL A 76 2.31 17.09 -5.64
C VAL A 76 3.36 15.99 -5.57
N ALA A 77 3.31 15.11 -4.56
CA ALA A 77 4.23 13.99 -4.44
C ALA A 77 4.14 13.04 -5.66
N PHE A 78 2.93 12.70 -6.10
CA PHE A 78 2.73 11.88 -7.29
C PHE A 78 3.25 12.55 -8.57
N ILE A 79 3.06 13.86 -8.74
CA ILE A 79 3.61 14.61 -9.89
C ILE A 79 5.14 14.59 -9.85
N VAL A 80 5.74 14.86 -8.69
CA VAL A 80 7.21 14.87 -8.52
C VAL A 80 7.78 13.49 -8.85
N ILE A 81 7.21 12.42 -8.30
CA ILE A 81 7.63 11.05 -8.60
C ILE A 81 7.47 10.76 -10.10
N GLY A 82 6.33 11.12 -10.70
CA GLY A 82 6.09 10.92 -12.12
C GLY A 82 7.10 11.64 -13.01
N VAL A 83 7.45 12.89 -12.67
CA VAL A 83 8.48 13.66 -13.38
C VAL A 83 9.87 13.04 -13.21
N LEU A 84 10.23 12.60 -12.00
CA LEU A 84 11.52 11.95 -11.76
C LEU A 84 11.68 10.65 -12.56
N ILE A 85 10.61 9.85 -12.65
CA ILE A 85 10.57 8.64 -13.49
C ILE A 85 10.71 9.01 -14.97
N LEU A 86 10.01 10.06 -15.44
CA LEU A 86 10.12 10.51 -16.84
C LEU A 86 11.54 10.98 -17.20
N MET A 87 12.25 11.56 -16.23
CA MET A 87 13.62 12.04 -16.38
C MET A 87 14.68 10.94 -16.21
N ASP A 88 14.28 9.68 -16.03
CA ASP A 88 15.16 8.53 -15.83
C ASP A 88 16.17 8.75 -14.68
N LYS A 89 15.75 9.53 -13.67
CA LYS A 89 16.53 9.81 -12.46
C LYS A 89 16.33 8.75 -11.37
N PHE A 90 15.68 7.64 -11.71
CA PHE A 90 15.29 6.54 -10.85
C PHE A 90 15.33 5.23 -11.65
#